data_AF-A0A812Q9E3-F1
#
_entry.id   AF-A0A812Q9E3-F1
#
_cell.length_a   1.000
_cell.length_b   1.000
_cell.length_c   1.000
_cell.angle_alpha   90.00
_cell.angle_beta   90.00
_cell.angle_gamma   90.00
#
_symmetry.space_group_name_H-M   'P 1'
#
loop_
_entity.id
_entity.type
_entity.pdbx_description
1 polymer ?
#
loop_
_entity_poly.entity_id
_entity_poly.type
_entity_poly.pdbx_seq_one_letter_code
_entity_poly.pdbx_strand_id
1 'polypeptide(L)'
;MMHPAGSKAGNHSPAATSFQTQCMLVVGLGCRHLHLPRWRQVSRLTSWGEMTRQLLTLRAAQFPDALAQELSATQAAYVGDPLFGLESTLKGRVLQQAIAETLSSLDFSTPVQEAVPGLCVNGNTRATHQSEFDFMHGERRVECKGTSLAWSAKGHWHATWTRIKLGKALFDDLLLALHSPGRVDVLRHDGMAGVATQGVRTEIHGHAVRVHGSRGLEDPSEACQEIVQKMQEAPNSCHHIGSLPTDSGVIERSLAKERAKKRNSMSSYWYKGIPLSDYSPSSRGLRLEKVACAIDRMLHPSSTFSRTLPTLEQRPGARCGCADWARDRTQVKFKSSRLSWHCTKNVWRAHFAGIKFATRSFDELWLGLYSPLGFYLFQYSGTIGRSTTGASTDVAGHDIVVYGPSHEENPLAACEVIVRKLKASGCELLATVSW
;
A
#
# COMPACT_ATOMS: atom_id res chain seq x y z
N MET A 1 51.00 -50.40 25.59
CA MET A 1 51.76 -50.46 24.32
C MET A 1 50.85 -51.02 23.26
N MET A 2 50.38 -50.20 22.32
CA MET A 2 49.87 -50.63 21.02
C MET A 2 49.53 -49.39 20.18
N HIS A 3 50.04 -49.37 18.95
CA HIS A 3 49.76 -48.40 17.89
C HIS A 3 48.27 -48.42 17.47
N PRO A 4 47.79 -47.31 16.90
CA PRO A 4 46.96 -47.36 15.68
C PRO A 4 47.61 -46.48 14.58
N ALA A 5 47.90 -46.94 13.36
CA ALA A 5 46.98 -47.28 12.25
C ALA A 5 45.89 -46.18 12.10
N GLY A 6 45.96 -45.21 11.20
CA GLY A 6 46.24 -45.32 9.77
C GLY A 6 44.92 -45.22 9.00
N SER A 7 44.37 -44.00 8.82
CA SER A 7 43.17 -43.75 8.02
C SER A 7 43.45 -42.79 6.88
N LYS A 8 43.20 -43.27 5.66
CA LYS A 8 43.37 -42.60 4.36
C LYS A 8 42.46 -41.39 4.21
N ALA A 9 43.01 -40.31 3.65
CA ALA A 9 42.30 -39.13 3.19
C ALA A 9 41.51 -39.45 1.90
N GLY A 10 40.19 -39.20 1.94
CA GLY A 10 39.33 -39.15 0.78
C GLY A 10 39.04 -37.69 0.43
N ASN A 11 39.62 -37.21 -0.67
CA ASN A 11 39.29 -35.92 -1.28
C ASN A 11 37.95 -36.04 -2.01
N HIS A 12 36.93 -35.34 -1.53
CA HIS A 12 35.72 -35.05 -2.30
C HIS A 12 35.60 -33.54 -2.49
N SER A 13 35.94 -33.07 -3.70
CA SER A 13 35.57 -31.75 -4.19
C SER A 13 34.08 -31.70 -4.50
N PRO A 14 33.33 -30.68 -4.06
CA PRO A 14 31.99 -30.43 -4.58
C PRO A 14 32.08 -29.69 -5.92
N ALA A 15 31.46 -30.27 -6.94
CA ALA A 15 31.25 -29.64 -8.23
C ALA A 15 30.31 -28.43 -8.08
N ALA A 16 30.78 -27.26 -8.47
CA ALA A 16 29.98 -26.06 -8.59
C ALA A 16 29.08 -26.17 -9.84
N THR A 17 27.79 -26.46 -9.64
CA THR A 17 26.77 -26.31 -10.67
C THR A 17 26.44 -24.83 -10.85
N SER A 18 27.04 -24.23 -11.87
CA SER A 18 26.67 -22.95 -12.47
C SER A 18 25.24 -23.06 -13.04
N PHE A 19 24.28 -22.35 -12.44
CA PHE A 19 22.99 -22.05 -13.06
C PHE A 19 23.12 -20.73 -13.82
N GLN A 20 23.39 -20.82 -15.13
CA GLN A 20 23.17 -19.71 -16.05
C GLN A 20 21.67 -19.57 -16.31
N THR A 21 21.04 -18.61 -15.64
CA THR A 21 19.69 -18.17 -16.00
C THR A 21 19.79 -17.29 -17.24
N GLN A 22 19.66 -17.89 -18.41
CA GLN A 22 19.61 -17.19 -19.69
C GLN A 22 18.22 -16.56 -19.84
N CYS A 23 18.09 -15.26 -19.56
CA CYS A 23 16.90 -14.49 -19.91
C CYS A 23 16.81 -14.36 -21.43
N MET A 24 16.08 -15.25 -22.08
CA MET A 24 15.67 -15.06 -23.47
C MET A 24 14.65 -13.93 -23.55
N LEU A 25 15.07 -12.80 -24.10
CA LEU A 25 14.20 -11.73 -24.54
C LEU A 25 13.44 -12.22 -25.79
N VAL A 26 12.21 -12.71 -25.62
CA VAL A 26 11.34 -13.06 -26.75
C VAL A 26 10.71 -11.78 -27.28
N VAL A 27 11.33 -11.20 -28.33
CA VAL A 27 10.69 -10.16 -29.16
C VAL A 27 9.77 -10.88 -30.15
N GLY A 28 8.53 -11.13 -29.72
CA GLY A 28 7.48 -11.70 -30.56
C GLY A 28 6.40 -10.68 -30.87
N LEU A 29 6.58 -9.92 -31.96
CA LEU A 29 5.49 -9.15 -32.57
C LEU A 29 4.55 -10.12 -33.30
N GLY A 30 3.49 -10.54 -32.60
CA GLY A 30 2.41 -11.33 -33.17
C GLY A 30 1.07 -10.89 -32.59
N CYS A 31 0.38 -9.98 -33.30
CA CYS A 31 -1.02 -9.67 -33.06
C CYS A 31 -1.87 -10.94 -33.27
N ARG A 32 -2.07 -11.73 -32.22
CA ARG A 32 -3.12 -12.75 -32.19
C ARG A 32 -4.42 -12.06 -31.81
N HIS A 33 -5.37 -12.00 -32.73
CA HIS A 33 -6.76 -11.71 -32.42
C HIS A 33 -7.26 -12.77 -31.43
N LEU A 34 -7.34 -12.42 -30.15
CA LEU A 34 -8.01 -13.23 -29.14
C LEU A 34 -9.50 -13.24 -29.48
N HIS A 35 -10.02 -14.41 -29.87
CA HIS A 35 -11.46 -14.65 -29.91
C HIS A 35 -12.01 -14.47 -28.49
N LEU A 36 -12.69 -13.35 -28.26
CA LEU A 36 -13.43 -13.13 -27.02
C LEU A 36 -14.54 -14.20 -26.92
N PRO A 37 -14.70 -14.87 -25.78
CA PRO A 37 -15.78 -15.84 -25.57
C PRO A 37 -17.14 -15.16 -25.81
N ARG A 38 -18.05 -15.87 -26.47
CA ARG A 38 -19.37 -15.36 -26.87
C ARG A 38 -20.26 -15.18 -25.63
N TRP A 39 -20.43 -13.94 -25.18
CA TRP A 39 -21.27 -13.60 -24.03
C TRP A 39 -22.76 -13.68 -24.42
N ARG A 40 -23.57 -14.44 -23.67
CA ARG A 40 -25.04 -14.42 -23.81
C ARG A 40 -25.61 -13.30 -22.96
N GLN A 41 -25.95 -12.18 -23.60
CA GLN A 41 -26.76 -11.13 -23.01
C GLN A 41 -28.23 -11.58 -23.05
N VAL A 42 -28.90 -11.61 -21.90
CA VAL A 42 -30.33 -11.96 -21.80
C VAL A 42 -31.00 -10.79 -21.12
N SER A 43 -31.48 -9.84 -21.92
CA SER A 43 -32.28 -8.73 -21.43
C SER A 43 -33.70 -9.21 -21.16
N ARG A 44 -34.19 -9.10 -19.91
CA ARG A 44 -35.62 -9.25 -19.60
C ARG A 44 -36.23 -7.87 -19.46
N LEU A 45 -37.14 -7.53 -20.36
CA LEU A 45 -38.01 -6.36 -20.22
C LEU A 45 -39.05 -6.66 -19.13
N THR A 46 -38.96 -5.98 -17.99
CA THR A 46 -40.06 -5.92 -17.02
C THR A 46 -41.09 -4.90 -17.51
N SER A 47 -42.38 -5.18 -17.30
CA SER A 47 -43.53 -4.47 -17.89
C SER A 47 -43.74 -3.01 -17.42
N TRP A 48 -42.73 -2.38 -16.84
CA TRP A 48 -42.78 -1.05 -16.25
C TRP A 48 -41.48 -0.26 -16.50
N GLY A 49 -40.99 -0.20 -17.74
CA GLY A 49 -40.04 0.81 -18.24
C GLY A 49 -38.64 0.92 -17.57
N GLU A 50 -38.40 0.31 -16.42
CA GLU A 50 -37.11 0.27 -15.75
C GLU A 50 -36.26 -0.81 -16.42
N MET A 51 -35.29 -0.38 -17.22
CA MET A 51 -34.18 -1.22 -17.63
C MET A 51 -33.36 -1.56 -16.38
N THR A 52 -33.71 -2.65 -15.70
CA THR A 52 -32.84 -3.25 -14.70
C THR A 52 -31.57 -3.71 -15.42
N ARG A 53 -30.42 -3.09 -15.09
CA ARG A 53 -29.16 -3.53 -15.68
C ARG A 53 -28.89 -4.97 -15.26
N GLN A 54 -28.43 -5.77 -16.21
CA GLN A 54 -28.12 -7.17 -15.96
C GLN A 54 -26.89 -7.26 -15.05
N LEU A 55 -27.04 -7.86 -13.86
CA LEU A 55 -25.93 -8.18 -12.98
C LEU A 55 -24.96 -9.15 -13.67
N LEU A 56 -23.70 -8.75 -13.84
CA LEU A 56 -22.67 -9.64 -14.37
C LEU A 56 -22.10 -10.56 -13.29
N THR A 57 -21.99 -11.85 -13.58
CA THR A 57 -21.31 -12.84 -12.73
C THR A 57 -20.12 -13.39 -13.49
N LEU A 58 -18.93 -13.12 -12.97
CA LEU A 58 -17.64 -13.29 -13.66
C LEU A 58 -16.68 -14.10 -12.78
N ARG A 59 -15.57 -14.53 -13.37
CA ARG A 59 -14.45 -15.23 -12.70
C ARG A 59 -13.17 -14.43 -12.87
N ALA A 60 -12.29 -14.48 -11.88
CA ALA A 60 -11.00 -13.81 -11.90
C ALA A 60 -10.15 -14.22 -13.12
N ALA A 61 -10.25 -15.48 -13.55
CA ALA A 61 -9.60 -16.01 -14.74
C ALA A 61 -9.97 -15.29 -16.05
N GLN A 62 -11.06 -14.51 -16.08
CA GLN A 62 -11.46 -13.69 -17.23
C GLN A 62 -10.70 -12.35 -17.31
N PHE A 63 -9.90 -12.04 -16.29
CA PHE A 63 -9.10 -10.82 -16.20
C PHE A 63 -7.61 -11.12 -15.99
N PRO A 64 -7.00 -12.01 -16.78
CA PRO A 64 -5.62 -12.44 -16.56
C PRO A 64 -4.68 -11.23 -16.57
N ASP A 65 -4.81 -10.30 -17.53
CA ASP A 65 -3.93 -9.14 -17.65
C ASP A 65 -4.12 -8.11 -16.53
N ALA A 66 -5.37 -7.90 -16.09
CA ALA A 66 -5.66 -6.97 -14.99
C ALA A 66 -5.12 -7.49 -13.65
N LEU A 67 -5.09 -8.82 -13.50
CA LEU A 67 -4.59 -9.51 -12.32
C LEU A 67 -3.11 -9.94 -12.44
N ALA A 68 -2.52 -9.90 -13.64
CA ALA A 68 -1.15 -10.32 -13.91
C ALA A 68 -0.14 -9.37 -13.29
N GLN A 69 0.94 -9.93 -12.76
CA GLN A 69 1.98 -9.17 -12.09
C GLN A 69 2.88 -8.43 -13.09
N GLU A 70 2.40 -7.32 -13.65
CA GLU A 70 3.30 -6.31 -14.21
C GLU A 70 4.15 -5.76 -13.06
N LEU A 71 5.42 -6.13 -13.06
CA LEU A 71 6.40 -5.59 -12.13
C LEU A 71 6.78 -4.19 -12.64
N SER A 72 6.43 -3.16 -11.86
CA SER A 72 7.08 -1.86 -12.00
C SER A 72 8.59 -1.99 -11.79
N ALA A 73 9.37 -1.04 -12.30
CA ALA A 73 10.83 -1.00 -12.05
C ALA A 73 11.15 -1.09 -10.55
N THR A 74 10.37 -0.43 -9.70
CA THR A 74 10.44 -0.61 -8.24
C THR A 74 10.24 -2.07 -7.84
N GLN A 75 9.16 -2.71 -8.27
CA GLN A 75 8.89 -4.11 -7.91
C GLN A 75 9.96 -5.08 -8.42
N ALA A 76 10.50 -4.84 -9.62
CA ALA A 76 11.58 -5.63 -10.19
C ALA A 76 12.86 -5.50 -9.34
N ALA A 77 13.19 -4.28 -8.88
CA ALA A 77 14.36 -4.02 -8.05
C ALA A 77 14.31 -4.73 -6.68
N TYR A 78 13.11 -4.98 -6.13
CA TYR A 78 12.94 -5.64 -4.84
C TYR A 78 12.58 -7.13 -4.92
N VAL A 79 12.81 -7.78 -6.07
CA VAL A 79 12.56 -9.23 -6.18
C VAL A 79 13.37 -9.97 -5.12
N GLY A 80 12.68 -10.75 -4.27
CA GLY A 80 13.28 -11.51 -3.19
C GLY A 80 13.48 -10.75 -1.87
N ASP A 81 13.29 -9.42 -1.84
CA ASP A 81 13.50 -8.64 -0.62
C ASP A 81 12.38 -8.88 0.42
N PRO A 82 12.71 -9.21 1.69
CA PRO A 82 11.73 -9.63 2.68
C PRO A 82 10.86 -8.48 3.21
N LEU A 83 11.28 -7.24 3.04
CA LEU A 83 10.52 -6.05 3.43
C LEU A 83 9.65 -5.50 2.29
N PHE A 84 9.84 -6.01 1.07
CA PHE A 84 9.02 -5.65 -0.06
C PHE A 84 7.64 -6.32 -0.01
N GLY A 85 6.60 -5.60 -0.47
CA GLY A 85 5.22 -6.09 -0.43
C GLY A 85 4.55 -6.11 0.96
N LEU A 86 5.29 -5.86 2.04
CA LEU A 86 4.71 -5.73 3.37
C LEU A 86 3.66 -4.61 3.42
N GLU A 87 2.62 -4.84 4.21
CA GLU A 87 1.63 -3.81 4.52
C GLU A 87 2.33 -2.64 5.23
N SER A 88 1.95 -1.41 4.88
CA SER A 88 2.63 -0.18 5.30
C SER A 88 2.81 -0.04 6.81
N THR A 89 1.81 -0.36 7.62
CA THR A 89 1.90 -0.27 9.08
C THR A 89 2.85 -1.33 9.63
N LEU A 90 2.75 -2.57 9.15
CA LEU A 90 3.69 -3.63 9.54
C LEU A 90 5.13 -3.25 9.17
N LYS A 91 5.35 -2.77 7.94
CA LYS A 91 6.66 -2.32 7.47
C LYS A 91 7.21 -1.18 8.33
N GLY A 92 6.38 -0.19 8.64
CA GLY A 92 6.74 0.92 9.52
C GLY A 92 7.26 0.45 10.87
N ARG A 93 6.58 -0.52 11.51
CA ARG A 93 7.03 -1.09 12.79
C ARG A 93 8.33 -1.88 12.69
N VAL A 94 8.53 -2.63 11.60
CA VAL A 94 9.79 -3.33 11.37
C VAL A 94 10.94 -2.33 11.16
N LEU A 95 10.73 -1.27 10.39
CA LEU A 95 11.73 -0.23 10.19
C LEU A 95 12.00 0.57 11.47
N GLN A 96 11.00 0.80 12.32
CA GLN A 96 11.19 1.41 13.64
C GLN A 96 12.06 0.53 14.54
N GLN A 97 11.84 -0.79 14.58
CA GLN A 97 12.71 -1.71 15.32
C GLN A 97 14.14 -1.71 14.74
N ALA A 98 14.28 -1.67 13.42
CA ALA A 98 15.58 -1.57 12.77
C ALA A 98 16.34 -0.30 13.23
N ILE A 99 15.67 0.85 13.30
CA ILE A 99 16.26 2.10 13.81
C ILE A 99 16.70 1.94 15.27
N ALA A 100 15.82 1.41 16.14
CA ALA A 100 16.11 1.21 17.55
C ALA A 100 17.36 0.33 17.77
N GLU A 101 17.45 -0.78 17.04
CA GLU A 101 18.58 -1.70 17.12
C GLU A 101 19.88 -1.09 16.58
N THR A 102 19.81 -0.31 15.49
CA THR A 102 20.98 0.43 15.00
C THR A 102 21.50 1.40 16.07
N LEU A 103 20.63 2.14 16.76
CA LEU A 103 21.05 3.01 17.86
C LEU A 103 21.69 2.24 19.01
N SER A 104 21.02 1.18 19.50
CA SER A 104 21.53 0.36 20.59
C SER A 104 22.88 -0.30 20.27
N SER A 105 23.15 -0.58 18.99
CA SER A 105 24.43 -1.14 18.55
C SER A 105 25.58 -0.13 18.55
N LEU A 106 25.28 1.17 18.47
CA LEU A 106 26.28 2.25 18.46
C LEU A 106 26.59 2.74 19.87
N ASP A 107 25.59 2.77 20.74
CA ASP A 107 25.72 3.19 22.13
C ASP A 107 24.95 2.25 23.05
N PHE A 108 25.65 1.26 23.61
CA PHE A 108 25.09 0.32 24.57
C PHE A 108 24.75 0.97 25.92
N SER A 109 25.28 2.16 26.21
CA SER A 109 25.05 2.84 27.49
C SER A 109 23.74 3.62 27.52
N THR A 110 23.23 4.02 26.36
CA THR A 110 21.97 4.77 26.25
C THR A 110 20.81 3.81 25.95
N PRO A 111 19.87 3.62 26.88
CA PRO A 111 18.77 2.68 26.68
C PRO A 111 17.77 3.21 25.65
N VAL A 112 17.25 2.30 24.81
CA VAL A 112 16.04 2.55 24.01
C VAL A 112 14.83 2.05 24.78
N GLN A 113 13.85 2.92 25.03
CA GLN A 113 12.64 2.59 25.80
C GLN A 113 11.38 2.92 24.99
N GLU A 114 10.34 2.11 25.09
CA GLU A 114 9.06 2.40 24.42
C GLU A 114 8.49 3.75 24.89
N ALA A 115 7.82 4.46 23.99
CA ALA A 115 7.21 5.74 24.35
C ALA A 115 6.12 5.54 25.42
N VAL A 116 6.17 6.36 26.46
CA VAL A 116 5.15 6.37 27.51
C VAL A 116 3.86 6.95 26.92
N PRO A 117 2.73 6.23 26.96
CA PRO A 117 1.49 6.76 26.41
C PRO A 117 1.03 8.02 27.17
N GLY A 118 0.84 9.12 26.43
CA GLY A 118 0.34 10.36 27.01
C GLY A 118 -1.13 10.30 27.44
N LEU A 119 -1.63 11.35 28.07
CA LEU A 119 -3.06 11.50 28.36
C LEU A 119 -3.78 12.21 27.20
N CYS A 120 -5.00 11.80 26.91
CA CYS A 120 -5.95 12.53 26.09
C CYS A 120 -6.39 13.81 26.81
N VAL A 121 -6.95 14.78 26.07
CA VAL A 121 -7.52 16.02 26.63
C VAL A 121 -8.64 15.77 27.65
N ASN A 122 -9.26 14.59 27.63
CA ASN A 122 -10.28 14.16 28.57
C ASN A 122 -9.72 13.32 29.75
N GLY A 123 -8.40 13.27 29.93
CA GLY A 123 -7.73 12.51 31.01
C GLY A 123 -7.56 11.02 30.75
N ASN A 124 -8.10 10.45 29.67
CA ASN A 124 -7.91 9.03 29.37
C ASN A 124 -6.51 8.75 28.84
N THR A 125 -5.89 7.64 29.25
CA THR A 125 -4.60 7.20 28.68
C THR A 125 -4.75 6.94 27.18
N ARG A 126 -3.86 7.53 26.39
CA ARG A 126 -3.75 7.26 24.95
C ARG A 126 -3.24 5.85 24.76
N ALA A 127 -3.59 5.23 23.64
CA ALA A 127 -2.89 4.02 23.24
C ALA A 127 -1.44 4.38 22.84
N THR A 128 -0.47 3.47 23.01
CA THR A 128 0.95 3.72 22.70
C THR A 128 1.18 4.27 21.29
N HIS A 129 0.42 3.79 20.30
CA HIS A 129 0.48 4.27 18.91
C HIS A 129 -0.05 5.70 18.68
N GLN A 130 -0.59 6.33 19.73
CA GLN A 130 -1.04 7.73 19.75
C GLN A 130 -0.09 8.62 20.55
N SER A 131 1.06 8.09 20.97
CA SER A 131 2.17 8.87 21.49
C SER A 131 2.60 9.94 20.47
N GLU A 132 3.21 11.01 20.98
CA GLU A 132 3.69 12.13 20.17
C GLU A 132 5.02 11.83 19.47
N PHE A 133 5.69 10.76 19.90
CA PHE A 133 6.94 10.23 19.39
C PHE A 133 6.93 8.69 19.53
N ASP A 134 7.85 7.99 18.85
CA ASP A 134 7.84 6.54 18.71
C ASP A 134 8.57 5.82 19.86
N PHE A 135 9.67 6.36 20.36
CA PHE A 135 10.42 5.83 21.53
C PHE A 135 11.35 6.87 22.18
N MET A 136 11.92 6.54 23.35
CA MET A 136 12.97 7.30 24.01
C MET A 136 14.34 6.69 23.73
N HIS A 137 15.36 7.51 23.48
CA HIS A 137 16.78 7.10 23.45
C HIS A 137 17.52 7.92 24.51
N GLY A 138 17.72 7.32 25.69
CA GLY A 138 18.09 8.06 26.89
C GLY A 138 16.97 9.03 27.27
N GLU A 139 17.31 10.31 27.39
CA GLU A 139 16.35 11.38 27.70
C GLU A 139 15.71 12.02 26.46
N ARG A 140 16.10 11.58 25.26
CA ARG A 140 15.68 12.18 24.00
C ARG A 140 14.46 11.45 23.43
N ARG A 141 13.43 12.21 23.06
CA ARG A 141 12.23 11.72 22.38
C ARG A 141 12.50 11.57 20.90
N VAL A 142 12.25 10.38 20.36
CA VAL A 142 12.59 10.03 18.97
C VAL A 142 11.33 9.77 18.16
N GLU A 143 11.15 10.53 17.09
CA GLU A 143 10.19 10.25 16.02
C GLU A 143 10.87 9.47 14.91
N CYS A 144 10.25 8.39 14.44
CA CYS A 144 10.75 7.56 13.37
C CYS A 144 9.85 7.62 12.13
N LYS A 145 10.47 7.64 10.95
CA LYS A 145 9.75 7.44 9.68
C LYS A 145 10.50 6.48 8.78
N GLY A 146 9.78 5.48 8.28
CA GLY A 146 10.27 4.58 7.24
C GLY A 146 9.72 4.95 5.86
N THR A 147 10.54 4.84 4.83
CA THR A 147 10.11 4.83 3.42
C THR A 147 10.83 3.71 2.67
N SER A 148 10.33 3.38 1.48
CA SER A 148 11.08 2.60 0.49
C SER A 148 11.50 3.49 -0.66
N LEU A 149 12.66 3.19 -1.24
CA LEU A 149 13.09 3.74 -2.51
C LEU A 149 12.09 3.31 -3.60
N ALA A 150 11.66 4.25 -4.45
CA ALA A 150 10.69 3.99 -5.49
C ALA A 150 11.07 4.66 -6.82
N TRP A 151 10.89 3.95 -7.93
CA TRP A 151 11.06 4.48 -9.27
C TRP A 151 9.88 5.37 -9.65
N SER A 152 10.17 6.56 -10.13
CA SER A 152 9.21 7.54 -10.62
C SER A 152 8.96 7.33 -12.11
N ALA A 153 7.72 7.62 -12.57
CA ALA A 153 7.41 7.69 -14.00
C ALA A 153 8.26 8.73 -14.77
N LYS A 154 8.90 9.66 -14.04
CA LYS A 154 9.85 10.65 -14.57
C LYS A 154 11.28 10.11 -14.70
N GLY A 155 11.48 8.79 -14.63
CA GLY A 155 12.77 8.13 -14.84
C GLY A 155 13.82 8.45 -13.77
N HIS A 156 13.45 8.42 -12.49
CA HIS A 156 14.41 8.56 -11.38
C HIS A 156 13.91 7.85 -10.12
N TRP A 157 14.82 7.43 -9.25
CA TRP A 157 14.49 6.95 -7.91
C TRP A 157 14.20 8.11 -6.96
N HIS A 158 13.30 7.88 -6.00
CA HIS A 158 13.01 8.84 -4.94
C HIS A 158 12.64 8.17 -3.64
N ALA A 159 12.83 8.91 -2.55
CA ALA A 159 12.41 8.56 -1.20
C ALA A 159 11.45 9.65 -0.69
N THR A 160 10.38 9.25 0.01
CA THR A 160 9.41 10.22 0.55
C THR A 160 8.89 9.78 1.90
N TRP A 161 9.34 10.47 2.94
CA TRP A 161 8.79 10.35 4.28
C TRP A 161 7.65 11.35 4.43
N THR A 162 6.56 10.95 5.06
CA THR A 162 5.37 11.79 5.18
C THR A 162 4.85 11.80 6.62
N ARG A 163 3.98 12.78 6.89
CA ARG A 163 3.32 12.96 8.19
C ARG A 163 4.28 13.26 9.33
N ILE A 164 5.24 14.14 9.06
CA ILE A 164 6.25 14.57 10.04
C ILE A 164 5.80 15.88 10.67
N LYS A 165 5.57 15.91 11.98
CA LYS A 165 5.12 17.13 12.69
C LYS A 165 6.31 17.97 13.15
N LEU A 166 7.01 18.60 12.21
CA LEU A 166 8.08 19.56 12.52
C LEU A 166 7.50 20.79 13.26
N GLY A 167 8.22 21.33 14.24
CA GLY A 167 7.91 22.62 14.88
C GLY A 167 6.98 22.59 16.11
N LYS A 168 6.54 21.42 16.59
CA LYS A 168 5.63 21.32 17.77
C LYS A 168 6.32 20.85 19.07
N ALA A 169 7.65 20.86 19.13
CA ALA A 169 8.43 20.34 20.26
C ALA A 169 7.99 18.93 20.72
N LEU A 170 7.48 18.09 19.80
CA LEU A 170 6.94 16.75 20.08
C LEU A 170 8.03 15.70 20.26
N PHE A 171 9.16 15.91 19.59
CA PHE A 171 10.33 15.05 19.61
C PHE A 171 11.59 15.90 19.55
N ASP A 172 12.69 15.33 20.02
CA ASP A 172 14.02 15.95 20.03
C ASP A 172 14.84 15.48 18.84
N ASP A 173 14.56 14.26 18.34
CA ASP A 173 15.21 13.69 17.16
C ASP A 173 14.19 13.13 16.16
N LEU A 174 14.48 13.33 14.87
CA LEU A 174 13.81 12.66 13.77
C LEU A 174 14.77 11.66 13.12
N LEU A 175 14.44 10.37 13.19
CA LEU A 175 15.19 9.31 12.53
C LEU A 175 14.43 8.78 11.32
N LEU A 176 15.12 8.69 10.19
CA LEU A 176 14.59 8.26 8.92
C LEU A 176 15.20 6.92 8.53
N ALA A 177 14.38 5.90 8.33
CA ALA A 177 14.77 4.66 7.69
C ALA A 177 14.50 4.75 6.18
N LEU A 178 15.55 4.58 5.38
CA LEU A 178 15.49 4.40 3.93
C LEU A 178 15.69 2.93 3.60
N HIS A 179 14.60 2.25 3.24
CA HIS A 179 14.68 0.90 2.71
C HIS A 179 14.98 0.95 1.20
N SER A 180 16.09 0.34 0.79
CA SER A 180 16.47 0.06 -0.60
C SER A 180 16.62 -1.46 -0.78
N PRO A 181 16.71 -1.98 -2.01
CA PRO A 181 16.88 -3.43 -2.21
C PRO A 181 18.09 -3.96 -1.44
N GLY A 182 17.88 -4.94 -0.55
CA GLY A 182 18.94 -5.57 0.22
C GLY A 182 19.42 -4.80 1.47
N ARG A 183 18.97 -3.55 1.70
CA ARG A 183 19.49 -2.72 2.80
C ARG A 183 18.47 -1.73 3.39
N VAL A 184 18.66 -1.39 4.66
CA VAL A 184 17.99 -0.29 5.36
C VAL A 184 19.05 0.67 5.88
N ASP A 185 19.07 1.90 5.37
CA ASP A 185 19.93 2.98 5.87
C ASP A 185 19.17 3.81 6.91
N VAL A 186 19.81 4.12 8.04
CA VAL A 186 19.25 4.92 9.13
C VAL A 186 19.94 6.28 9.17
N LEU A 187 19.17 7.35 9.04
CA LEU A 187 19.66 8.72 9.07
C LEU A 187 19.03 9.51 10.21
N ARG A 188 19.81 10.31 10.91
CA ARG A 188 19.31 11.39 11.79
C ARG A 188 19.13 12.64 10.95
N HIS A 189 17.89 13.11 10.88
CA HIS A 189 17.50 14.25 10.08
C HIS A 189 17.82 15.57 10.80
N ASP A 190 18.21 16.59 10.06
CA ASP A 190 18.61 17.90 10.57
C ASP A 190 17.45 18.90 10.73
N GLY A 191 16.22 18.48 10.42
CA GLY A 191 15.02 19.31 10.46
C GLY A 191 14.80 20.18 9.23
N MET A 192 15.73 20.21 8.27
CA MET A 192 15.70 21.10 7.10
C MET A 192 15.74 20.33 5.77
N ALA A 193 16.59 19.31 5.67
CA ALA A 193 16.91 18.63 4.42
C ALA A 193 15.67 18.04 3.73
N GLY A 194 15.42 18.46 2.48
CA GLY A 194 14.31 17.92 1.67
C GLY A 194 12.91 18.16 2.24
N VAL A 195 12.75 18.98 3.28
CA VAL A 195 11.44 19.31 3.86
C VAL A 195 10.64 20.11 2.86
N ALA A 196 9.47 19.60 2.46
CA ALA A 196 8.56 20.34 1.61
C ALA A 196 8.06 21.58 2.36
N THR A 197 8.49 22.76 1.88
CA THR A 197 8.04 24.05 2.39
C THR A 197 6.71 24.40 1.70
N GLN A 198 5.71 24.74 2.51
CA GLN A 198 4.41 25.33 2.11
C GLN A 198 3.27 24.38 1.68
N GLY A 199 2.11 24.62 2.31
CA GLY A 199 0.78 24.11 1.96
C GLY A 199 -0.13 23.99 3.18
N VAL A 200 -1.41 24.36 3.06
CA VAL A 200 -2.47 24.15 4.09
C VAL A 200 -2.50 22.69 4.59
N ARG A 201 -2.10 21.75 3.71
CA ARG A 201 -1.97 20.32 4.05
C ARG A 201 -0.93 20.04 5.13
N THR A 202 0.14 20.83 5.21
CA THR A 202 1.25 20.64 6.14
C THR A 202 0.82 20.81 7.59
N GLU A 203 -0.07 21.76 7.87
CA GLU A 203 -0.58 22.00 9.22
C GLU A 203 -1.41 20.81 9.74
N ILE A 204 -2.25 20.24 8.87
CA ILE A 204 -3.16 19.15 9.21
C ILE A 204 -2.45 17.79 9.21
N HIS A 205 -1.64 17.52 8.19
CA HIS A 205 -1.08 16.19 7.95
C HIS A 205 0.38 16.06 8.38
N GLY A 206 1.06 17.17 8.67
CA GLY A 206 2.52 17.22 8.85
C GLY A 206 3.26 17.45 7.53
N HIS A 207 4.56 17.70 7.67
CA HIS A 207 5.54 17.85 6.60
C HIS A 207 5.84 16.51 5.90
N ALA A 208 6.42 16.63 4.72
CA ALA A 208 7.04 15.52 4.02
C ALA A 208 8.51 15.85 3.74
N VAL A 209 9.38 14.87 3.89
CA VAL A 209 10.78 14.94 3.44
C VAL A 209 10.86 14.18 2.12
N ARG A 210 11.39 14.82 1.08
CA ARG A 210 11.51 14.23 -0.27
C ARG A 210 12.91 14.44 -0.82
N VAL A 211 13.50 13.36 -1.32
CA VAL A 211 14.81 13.39 -1.98
C VAL A 211 14.75 12.51 -3.22
N HIS A 212 15.46 12.92 -4.27
CA HIS A 212 15.46 12.28 -5.57
C HIS A 212 16.89 11.97 -5.99
N GLY A 213 17.10 10.77 -6.54
CA GLY A 213 18.29 10.45 -7.30
C GLY A 213 18.29 11.20 -8.64
N SER A 214 19.41 11.13 -9.34
CA SER A 214 19.56 11.68 -10.68
C SER A 214 18.64 10.97 -11.68
N ARG A 215 18.26 11.70 -12.74
CA ARG A 215 17.43 11.12 -13.81
C ARG A 215 18.24 10.14 -14.64
N GLY A 216 17.62 9.03 -15.01
CA GLY A 216 18.25 7.96 -15.80
C GLY A 216 19.13 7.02 -14.98
N LEU A 217 19.32 7.25 -13.68
CA LEU A 217 20.07 6.35 -12.82
C LEU A 217 19.22 5.11 -12.50
N GLU A 218 19.33 4.06 -13.30
CA GLU A 218 18.46 2.88 -13.20
C GLU A 218 18.79 1.98 -12.01
N ASP A 219 20.07 1.91 -11.59
CA ASP A 219 20.49 1.09 -10.45
C ASP A 219 19.96 1.67 -9.13
N PRO A 220 19.09 0.94 -8.40
CA PRO A 220 18.57 1.38 -7.11
C PRO A 220 19.66 1.56 -6.04
N SER A 221 20.76 0.82 -6.10
CA SER A 221 21.85 0.87 -5.12
C SER A 221 22.63 2.16 -5.25
N GLU A 222 23.04 2.51 -6.48
CA GLU A 222 23.68 3.78 -6.80
C GLU A 222 22.78 4.96 -6.46
N ALA A 223 21.49 4.88 -6.82
CA ALA A 223 20.55 5.96 -6.51
C ALA A 223 20.27 6.11 -5.02
N CYS A 224 20.31 5.02 -4.25
CA CYS A 224 20.23 5.07 -2.79
C CYS A 224 21.45 5.78 -2.19
N GLN A 225 22.65 5.44 -2.65
CA GLN A 225 23.90 6.09 -2.21
C GLN A 225 23.86 7.59 -2.52
N GLU A 226 23.45 7.96 -3.73
CA GLU A 226 23.30 9.36 -4.13
C GLU A 226 22.29 10.11 -3.24
N ILE A 227 21.15 9.49 -2.92
CA ILE A 227 20.14 10.09 -2.03
C ILE A 227 20.68 10.27 -0.61
N VAL A 228 21.40 9.29 -0.07
CA VAL A 228 22.04 9.38 1.26
C VAL A 228 23.09 10.49 1.25
N GLN A 229 23.95 10.54 0.23
CA GLN A 229 24.96 11.58 0.05
C GLN A 229 24.34 12.98 0.01
N LYS A 230 23.28 13.18 -0.80
CA LYS A 230 22.53 14.46 -0.87
C LYS A 230 21.96 14.90 0.47
N MET A 231 21.61 13.95 1.36
CA MET A 231 21.10 14.27 2.69
C MET A 231 22.21 14.70 3.66
N GLN A 232 23.45 14.26 3.44
CA GLN A 232 24.61 14.55 4.29
C GLN A 232 25.38 15.79 3.84
N GLU A 233 25.36 16.11 2.54
CA GLU A 233 26.11 17.24 1.97
C GLU A 233 25.43 18.60 2.19
N ALA A 234 26.26 19.64 2.31
CA ALA A 234 25.80 21.02 2.46
C ALA A 234 24.85 21.43 1.30
N PRO A 235 23.76 22.18 1.59
CA PRO A 235 23.44 22.84 2.86
C PRO A 235 22.77 21.93 3.91
N ASN A 236 22.58 20.65 3.61
CA ASN A 236 22.03 19.69 4.55
C ASN A 236 23.13 19.19 5.50
N SER A 237 22.70 18.58 6.60
CA SER A 237 23.57 18.08 7.67
C SER A 237 22.99 16.83 8.33
N CYS A 238 22.24 16.02 7.58
CA CYS A 238 21.75 14.75 8.13
C CYS A 238 22.95 13.84 8.45
N HIS A 239 22.87 13.09 9.54
CA HIS A 239 23.91 12.15 9.94
C HIS A 239 23.49 10.73 9.57
N HIS A 240 24.30 10.03 8.76
CA HIS A 240 24.10 8.60 8.55
C HIS A 240 24.54 7.85 9.80
N ILE A 241 23.59 7.20 10.46
CA ILE A 241 23.79 6.50 11.73
C ILE A 241 24.34 5.09 11.46
N GLY A 242 23.77 4.39 10.47
CA GLY A 242 24.25 3.07 10.06
C GLY A 242 23.33 2.38 9.08
N SER A 243 23.79 1.25 8.55
CA SER A 243 23.07 0.44 7.57
C SER A 243 22.86 -0.98 8.10
N LEU A 244 21.70 -1.56 7.81
CA LEU A 244 21.37 -2.95 8.11
C LEU A 244 21.02 -3.71 6.83
N PRO A 245 21.61 -4.88 6.56
CA PRO A 245 21.13 -5.78 5.51
C PRO A 245 19.67 -6.21 5.76
N THR A 246 18.86 -6.33 4.70
CA THR A 246 17.45 -6.76 4.86
C THR A 246 17.30 -8.23 5.22
N ASP A 247 18.32 -9.04 4.97
CA ASP A 247 18.48 -10.43 5.41
C ASP A 247 19.15 -10.57 6.78
N SER A 248 19.43 -9.46 7.49
CA SER A 248 20.00 -9.52 8.82
C SER A 248 19.05 -10.18 9.82
N GLY A 249 19.61 -10.90 10.79
CA GLY A 249 18.83 -11.53 11.86
C GLY A 249 17.98 -10.55 12.68
N VAL A 250 18.34 -9.26 12.70
CA VAL A 250 17.53 -8.19 13.31
C VAL A 250 16.21 -7.99 12.56
N ILE A 251 16.29 -7.86 11.24
CA ILE A 251 15.11 -7.69 10.37
C ILE A 251 14.25 -8.96 10.40
N GLU A 252 14.86 -10.13 10.32
CA GLU A 252 14.14 -11.41 10.39
C GLU A 252 13.37 -11.60 11.71
N ARG A 253 14.02 -11.35 12.87
CA ARG A 253 13.35 -11.43 14.18
C ARG A 253 12.20 -10.43 14.29
N SER A 254 12.40 -9.21 13.80
CA SER A 254 11.37 -8.16 13.77
C SER A 254 10.17 -8.58 12.90
N LEU A 255 10.44 -9.14 11.73
CA LEU A 255 9.42 -9.69 10.85
C LEU A 255 8.67 -10.85 11.48
N ALA A 256 9.38 -11.79 12.11
CA ALA A 256 8.76 -12.93 12.79
C ALA A 256 7.82 -12.47 13.91
N LYS A 257 8.27 -11.51 14.76
CA LYS A 257 7.47 -10.90 15.83
C LYS A 257 6.20 -10.24 15.29
N GLU A 258 6.32 -9.43 14.25
CA GLU A 258 5.19 -8.71 13.66
C GLU A 258 4.24 -9.61 12.86
N ARG A 259 4.77 -10.63 12.18
CA ARG A 259 3.97 -11.66 11.52
C ARG A 259 3.23 -12.52 12.53
N ALA A 260 3.81 -12.85 13.69
CA ALA A 260 3.11 -13.59 14.74
C ALA A 260 1.90 -12.80 15.26
N LYS A 261 2.09 -11.50 15.56
CA LYS A 261 0.98 -10.60 15.93
C LYS A 261 -0.11 -10.56 14.85
N LYS A 262 0.27 -10.49 13.57
CA LYS A 262 -0.66 -10.42 12.44
C LYS A 262 -1.31 -11.77 12.11
N ARG A 263 -0.63 -12.89 12.28
CA ARG A 263 -1.17 -14.23 12.06
C ARG A 263 -2.38 -14.48 12.97
N ASN A 264 -2.37 -13.88 14.15
CA ASN A 264 -3.48 -13.90 15.09
C ASN A 264 -4.61 -12.91 14.70
N SER A 265 -4.49 -12.18 13.59
CA SER A 265 -5.59 -11.37 13.06
C SER A 265 -6.54 -12.22 12.22
N MET A 266 -7.83 -12.16 12.57
CA MET A 266 -8.93 -12.81 11.86
C MET A 266 -8.85 -12.59 10.33
N SER A 267 -8.56 -11.36 9.88
CA SER A 267 -8.47 -11.05 8.45
C SER A 267 -7.28 -11.68 7.71
N SER A 268 -6.21 -12.11 8.39
CA SER A 268 -5.10 -12.77 7.69
C SER A 268 -5.41 -14.24 7.42
N TYR A 269 -6.12 -14.89 8.35
CA TYR A 269 -6.59 -16.26 8.18
C TYR A 269 -7.48 -16.42 6.95
N TRP A 270 -8.52 -15.58 6.83
CA TRP A 270 -9.51 -15.68 5.76
C TRP A 270 -9.00 -15.31 4.36
N TYR A 271 -7.87 -14.62 4.25
CA TYR A 271 -7.32 -14.20 2.96
C TYR A 271 -6.14 -15.05 2.49
N LYS A 272 -5.82 -16.13 3.20
CA LYS A 272 -4.73 -17.03 2.80
C LYS A 272 -5.05 -17.65 1.44
N GLY A 273 -4.17 -17.44 0.46
CA GLY A 273 -4.32 -17.97 -0.90
C GLY A 273 -5.34 -17.22 -1.77
N ILE A 274 -5.95 -16.14 -1.27
CA ILE A 274 -6.89 -15.34 -2.04
C ILE A 274 -6.10 -14.41 -2.99
N PRO A 275 -6.46 -14.32 -4.29
CA PRO A 275 -5.79 -13.42 -5.22
C PRO A 275 -5.71 -12.00 -4.67
N LEU A 276 -4.57 -11.34 -4.81
CA LEU A 276 -4.30 -9.99 -4.33
C LEU A 276 -4.16 -9.80 -2.80
N SER A 277 -4.22 -10.87 -2.00
CA SER A 277 -4.15 -10.79 -0.53
C SER A 277 -2.84 -10.17 -0.03
N ASP A 278 -1.76 -10.51 -0.73
CA ASP A 278 -0.38 -10.20 -0.36
C ASP A 278 0.12 -8.90 -0.99
N TYR A 279 -0.70 -8.29 -1.84
CA TYR A 279 -0.40 -7.00 -2.42
C TYR A 279 -0.63 -5.88 -1.41
N SER A 280 0.21 -4.86 -1.49
CA SER A 280 -0.02 -3.59 -0.79
C SER A 280 -1.41 -3.03 -1.12
N PRO A 281 -2.03 -2.23 -0.23
CA PRO A 281 -3.31 -1.60 -0.52
C PRO A 281 -3.34 -0.83 -1.84
N SER A 282 -2.26 -0.10 -2.17
CA SER A 282 -2.15 0.66 -3.41
C SER A 282 -2.05 -0.24 -4.64
N SER A 283 -1.20 -1.25 -4.62
CA SER A 283 -1.05 -2.19 -5.74
C SER A 283 -2.32 -3.01 -5.98
N ARG A 284 -2.98 -3.45 -4.89
CA ARG A 284 -4.28 -4.12 -4.98
C ARG A 284 -5.34 -3.19 -5.58
N GLY A 285 -5.40 -1.94 -5.12
CA GLY A 285 -6.36 -0.95 -5.62
C GLY A 285 -6.24 -0.72 -7.13
N LEU A 286 -5.03 -0.56 -7.65
CA LEU A 286 -4.76 -0.38 -9.07
C LEU A 286 -5.21 -1.58 -9.93
N ARG A 287 -5.04 -2.81 -9.41
CA ARG A 287 -5.47 -4.04 -10.10
C ARG A 287 -6.98 -4.16 -10.13
N LEU A 288 -7.63 -3.92 -8.99
CA LEU A 288 -9.09 -3.92 -8.91
C LEU A 288 -9.71 -2.81 -9.78
N GLU A 289 -9.03 -1.67 -9.95
CA GLU A 289 -9.41 -0.63 -10.90
C GLU A 289 -9.33 -1.11 -12.35
N LYS A 290 -8.25 -1.81 -12.75
CA LYS A 290 -8.14 -2.43 -14.08
C LYS A 290 -9.29 -3.43 -14.31
N VAL A 291 -9.64 -4.25 -13.32
CA VAL A 291 -10.80 -5.17 -13.37
C VAL A 291 -12.11 -4.40 -13.52
N ALA A 292 -12.33 -3.35 -12.71
CA ALA A 292 -13.54 -2.53 -12.78
C ALA A 292 -13.71 -1.85 -14.15
N CYS A 293 -12.64 -1.28 -14.71
CA CYS A 293 -12.65 -0.67 -16.03
C CYS A 293 -12.92 -1.70 -17.15
N ALA A 294 -12.38 -2.93 -17.03
CA ALA A 294 -12.69 -4.01 -17.95
C ALA A 294 -14.18 -4.42 -17.88
N ILE A 295 -14.75 -4.48 -16.68
CA ILE A 295 -16.20 -4.71 -16.49
C ILE A 295 -17.02 -3.57 -17.10
N ASP A 296 -16.58 -2.31 -16.95
CA ASP A 296 -17.28 -1.17 -17.53
C ASP A 296 -17.35 -1.27 -19.07
N ARG A 297 -16.27 -1.70 -19.72
CA ARG A 297 -16.25 -1.98 -21.17
C ARG A 297 -17.21 -3.09 -21.58
N MET A 298 -17.40 -4.10 -20.73
CA MET A 298 -18.37 -5.17 -20.99
C MET A 298 -19.81 -4.67 -20.86
N LEU A 299 -20.07 -3.78 -19.89
CA LEU A 299 -21.38 -3.16 -19.69
C LEU A 299 -21.73 -2.15 -20.78
N HIS A 300 -20.72 -1.53 -21.39
CA HIS A 300 -20.88 -0.46 -22.38
C HIS A 300 -20.04 -0.74 -23.64
N PRO A 301 -20.38 -1.78 -24.42
CA PRO A 301 -19.55 -2.23 -25.55
C PRO A 301 -19.46 -1.20 -26.69
N SER A 302 -20.44 -0.29 -26.80
CA SER A 302 -20.46 0.77 -27.82
C SER A 302 -19.79 2.07 -27.36
N SER A 303 -19.38 2.16 -26.09
CA SER A 303 -18.76 3.36 -25.54
C SER A 303 -17.27 3.42 -25.85
N THR A 304 -16.77 4.64 -25.96
CA THR A 304 -15.34 4.94 -26.05
C THR A 304 -14.75 5.06 -24.66
N PHE A 305 -13.57 4.49 -24.45
CA PHE A 305 -12.89 4.53 -23.16
C PHE A 305 -11.54 5.22 -23.30
N SER A 306 -11.30 6.22 -22.46
CA SER A 306 -9.98 6.80 -22.28
C SER A 306 -9.58 6.63 -20.82
N ARG A 307 -8.35 6.15 -20.59
CA ARG A 307 -7.76 6.26 -19.26
C ARG A 307 -7.28 7.68 -19.11
N THR A 308 -7.65 8.30 -18.00
CA THR A 308 -7.04 9.54 -17.53
C THR A 308 -5.60 9.19 -17.14
N LEU A 309 -4.72 9.13 -18.14
CA LEU A 309 -3.30 9.21 -17.88
C LEU A 309 -3.09 10.55 -17.17
N PRO A 310 -2.36 10.58 -16.04
CA PRO A 310 -2.02 11.83 -15.42
C PRO A 310 -1.25 12.66 -16.46
N THR A 311 -1.91 13.65 -17.06
CA THR A 311 -1.27 14.54 -18.02
C THR A 311 -0.14 15.28 -17.32
N LEU A 312 0.95 15.56 -18.03
CA LEU A 312 2.14 16.25 -17.48
C LEU A 312 1.82 17.58 -16.79
N GLU A 313 0.69 18.21 -17.15
CA GLU A 313 0.19 19.45 -16.54
C GLU A 313 -0.56 19.23 -15.22
N GLN A 314 -0.98 18.00 -14.90
CA GLN A 314 -1.51 17.66 -13.58
C GLN A 314 -0.36 17.62 -12.58
N ARG A 315 -0.14 18.77 -11.95
CA ARG A 315 0.91 19.03 -10.95
C ARG A 315 1.12 17.82 -10.01
N PRO A 316 2.36 17.42 -9.72
CA PRO A 316 2.67 16.37 -8.73
C PRO A 316 2.07 16.73 -7.36
N GLY A 317 0.92 16.13 -7.03
CA GLY A 317 0.08 16.52 -5.89
C GLY A 317 -1.42 16.51 -6.22
N ALA A 318 -1.74 16.67 -7.52
CA ALA A 318 -3.05 16.51 -8.12
C ALA A 318 -3.35 15.04 -8.49
N ARG A 319 -2.93 14.06 -7.67
CA ARG A 319 -3.54 12.72 -7.70
C ARG A 319 -5.02 12.72 -7.30
N CYS A 320 -5.61 13.90 -7.12
CA CYS A 320 -7.02 14.13 -7.35
C CYS A 320 -7.29 14.25 -8.86
N GLY A 321 -6.83 13.27 -9.64
CA GLY A 321 -7.42 13.02 -10.95
C GLY A 321 -8.91 12.85 -10.73
N CYS A 322 -9.66 13.71 -11.38
CA CYS A 322 -11.10 13.89 -11.20
C CYS A 322 -11.82 12.52 -11.33
N ALA A 323 -11.38 11.70 -12.29
CA ALA A 323 -11.79 10.32 -12.48
C ALA A 323 -10.60 9.39 -12.77
N ASP A 324 -10.80 8.08 -12.60
CA ASP A 324 -9.80 7.04 -12.87
C ASP A 324 -9.89 6.53 -14.33
N TRP A 325 -11.05 6.68 -14.97
CA TRP A 325 -11.21 6.61 -16.42
C TRP A 325 -12.41 7.45 -16.88
N ALA A 326 -12.48 7.70 -18.19
CA ALA A 326 -13.65 8.30 -18.84
C ALA A 326 -14.27 7.32 -19.82
N ARG A 327 -15.60 7.24 -19.77
CA ARG A 327 -16.47 6.48 -20.67
C ARG A 327 -17.34 7.48 -21.43
N ASP A 328 -17.02 7.71 -22.70
CA ASP A 328 -17.54 8.82 -23.51
C ASP A 328 -17.33 10.18 -22.80
N ARG A 329 -18.41 10.80 -22.31
CA ARG A 329 -18.35 12.04 -21.52
C ARG A 329 -18.42 11.81 -20.01
N THR A 330 -18.65 10.56 -19.59
CA THR A 330 -18.84 10.19 -18.18
C THR A 330 -17.48 9.95 -17.53
N GLN A 331 -17.17 10.76 -16.53
CA GLN A 331 -15.98 10.63 -15.69
C GLN A 331 -16.28 9.65 -14.55
N VAL A 332 -15.59 8.51 -14.52
CA VAL A 332 -15.82 7.46 -13.52
C VAL A 332 -14.68 7.42 -12.50
N LYS A 333 -15.02 7.63 -11.23
CA LYS A 333 -14.12 7.45 -10.10
C LYS A 333 -14.30 6.06 -9.50
N PHE A 334 -13.22 5.38 -9.20
CA PHE A 334 -13.21 4.08 -8.54
C PHE A 334 -12.53 4.14 -7.17
N LYS A 335 -13.15 3.48 -6.21
CA LYS A 335 -12.57 3.24 -4.89
C LYS A 335 -12.75 1.79 -4.52
N SER A 336 -11.69 1.15 -4.07
CA SER A 336 -11.77 -0.19 -3.52
C SER A 336 -11.61 -0.20 -2.01
N SER A 337 -12.21 -1.21 -1.39
CA SER A 337 -11.99 -1.54 0.02
C SER A 337 -11.83 -3.03 0.21
N ARG A 338 -10.91 -3.42 1.11
CA ARG A 338 -10.78 -4.80 1.57
C ARG A 338 -11.70 -5.00 2.77
N LEU A 339 -12.49 -6.07 2.75
CA LEU A 339 -13.25 -6.50 3.92
C LEU A 339 -12.27 -6.81 5.07
N SER A 340 -12.40 -6.07 6.17
CA SER A 340 -11.44 -6.14 7.29
C SER A 340 -12.15 -6.23 8.63
N TRP A 341 -11.56 -6.99 9.57
CA TRP A 341 -12.08 -7.13 10.93
C TRP A 341 -11.64 -5.94 11.78
N HIS A 342 -12.60 -5.29 12.43
CA HIS A 342 -12.36 -4.20 13.37
C HIS A 342 -12.40 -4.76 14.80
N CYS A 343 -11.24 -5.14 15.35
CA CYS A 343 -11.13 -5.79 16.66
C CYS A 343 -11.84 -5.04 17.80
N THR A 344 -11.70 -3.72 17.92
CA THR A 344 -12.33 -2.96 19.02
C THR A 344 -13.86 -3.01 19.00
N LYS A 345 -14.45 -3.09 17.82
CA LYS A 345 -15.91 -3.11 17.63
C LYS A 345 -16.44 -4.53 17.40
N ASN A 346 -15.55 -5.52 17.28
CA ASN A 346 -15.85 -6.89 16.90
C ASN A 346 -16.80 -6.97 15.69
N VAL A 347 -16.47 -6.25 14.61
CA VAL A 347 -17.28 -6.20 13.37
C VAL A 347 -16.40 -6.28 12.15
N TRP A 348 -16.86 -6.89 11.07
CA TRP A 348 -16.28 -6.66 9.75
C TRP A 348 -16.68 -5.29 9.21
N ARG A 349 -15.80 -4.65 8.45
CA ARG A 349 -16.07 -3.38 7.77
C ARG A 349 -15.52 -3.33 6.36
N ALA A 350 -16.22 -2.59 5.52
CA ALA A 350 -15.71 -2.03 4.27
C ALA A 350 -15.55 -0.52 4.47
N HIS A 351 -14.35 0.01 4.20
CA HIS A 351 -14.01 1.42 4.34
C HIS A 351 -13.40 1.94 3.03
N PHE A 352 -14.16 2.77 2.32
CA PHE A 352 -13.74 3.44 1.09
C PHE A 352 -13.33 4.87 1.45
N ALA A 353 -12.05 5.20 1.35
CA ALA A 353 -11.52 6.44 1.91
C ALA A 353 -11.15 7.50 0.85
N GLY A 354 -11.19 8.75 1.29
CA GLY A 354 -10.65 9.90 0.55
C GLY A 354 -11.38 10.18 -0.77
N ILE A 355 -12.71 10.25 -0.71
CA ILE A 355 -13.61 10.53 -1.84
C ILE A 355 -13.95 12.03 -1.85
N LYS A 356 -13.58 12.74 -2.92
CA LYS A 356 -13.88 14.17 -3.03
C LYS A 356 -15.13 14.41 -3.87
N PHE A 357 -16.25 14.69 -3.20
CA PHE A 357 -17.53 14.97 -3.88
C PHE A 357 -17.67 16.43 -4.34
N ALA A 358 -16.97 17.37 -3.70
CA ALA A 358 -17.21 18.81 -3.85
C ALA A 358 -16.74 19.43 -5.19
N THR A 359 -15.99 18.69 -6.03
CA THR A 359 -15.24 19.28 -7.15
C THR A 359 -15.75 18.96 -8.55
N ARG A 360 -16.98 18.44 -8.74
CA ARG A 360 -17.45 17.87 -10.04
C ARG A 360 -16.37 17.03 -10.73
N SER A 361 -15.61 16.31 -9.91
CA SER A 361 -14.45 15.56 -10.36
C SER A 361 -14.88 14.32 -11.15
N PHE A 362 -16.05 13.78 -10.85
CA PHE A 362 -16.56 12.60 -11.53
C PHE A 362 -18.08 12.70 -11.61
N ASP A 363 -18.64 12.05 -12.62
CA ASP A 363 -20.07 11.88 -12.81
C ASP A 363 -20.56 10.63 -12.10
N GLU A 364 -19.72 9.58 -12.04
CA GLU A 364 -20.04 8.31 -11.39
C GLU A 364 -18.96 7.93 -10.36
N LEU A 365 -19.38 7.39 -9.21
CA LEU A 365 -18.49 6.74 -8.24
C LEU A 365 -18.78 5.25 -8.19
N TRP A 366 -17.76 4.44 -8.46
CA TRP A 366 -17.81 3.00 -8.39
C TRP A 366 -17.04 2.50 -7.16
N LEU A 367 -17.67 1.61 -6.40
CA LEU A 367 -17.13 1.02 -5.17
C LEU A 367 -16.83 -0.46 -5.39
N GLY A 368 -15.59 -0.86 -5.19
CA GLY A 368 -15.12 -2.23 -5.29
C GLY A 368 -14.87 -2.88 -3.93
N LEU A 369 -15.74 -3.78 -3.49
CA LEU A 369 -15.56 -4.56 -2.25
C LEU A 369 -14.77 -5.84 -2.54
N TYR A 370 -13.52 -5.88 -2.08
CA TYR A 370 -12.64 -7.05 -2.16
C TYR A 370 -12.80 -7.92 -0.90
N SER A 371 -13.34 -9.12 -1.06
CA SER A 371 -13.64 -10.08 0.02
C SER A 371 -12.87 -11.40 -0.19
N PRO A 372 -12.87 -12.33 0.79
CA PRO A 372 -12.36 -13.68 0.58
C PRO A 372 -13.08 -14.50 -0.50
N LEU A 373 -14.30 -14.13 -0.89
CA LEU A 373 -15.14 -14.89 -1.83
C LEU A 373 -15.04 -14.38 -3.27
N GLY A 374 -14.78 -13.09 -3.38
CA GLY A 374 -14.81 -12.41 -4.65
C GLY A 374 -14.68 -10.90 -4.53
N PHE A 375 -14.85 -10.25 -5.66
CA PHE A 375 -14.92 -8.81 -5.81
C PHE A 375 -16.33 -8.39 -6.25
N TYR A 376 -16.93 -7.49 -5.48
CA TYR A 376 -18.26 -6.95 -5.74
C TYR A 376 -18.11 -5.50 -6.19
N LEU A 377 -18.67 -5.18 -7.36
CA LEU A 377 -18.56 -3.85 -7.95
C LEU A 377 -19.92 -3.16 -7.91
N PHE A 378 -19.98 -2.00 -7.28
CA PHE A 378 -21.19 -1.21 -7.12
C PHE A 378 -21.06 0.16 -7.78
N GLN A 379 -22.14 0.67 -8.36
CA GLN A 379 -22.32 2.10 -8.61
C GLN A 379 -22.94 2.74 -7.37
N TYR A 380 -22.29 3.78 -6.86
CA TYR A 380 -22.71 4.47 -5.64
C TYR A 380 -23.76 5.55 -5.93
N SER A 381 -24.85 5.54 -5.15
CA SER A 381 -26.01 6.44 -5.30
C SER A 381 -25.95 7.72 -4.46
N GLY A 382 -24.97 7.88 -3.57
CA GLY A 382 -24.73 9.15 -2.87
C GLY A 382 -25.04 9.19 -1.37
N THR A 383 -25.79 8.24 -0.81
CA THR A 383 -26.48 8.46 0.49
C THR A 383 -25.91 7.70 1.70
N ILE A 384 -25.34 6.50 1.53
CA ILE A 384 -24.96 5.64 2.67
C ILE A 384 -23.54 5.84 3.18
N GLY A 385 -23.39 5.86 4.51
CA GLY A 385 -22.11 5.64 5.20
C GLY A 385 -21.09 6.75 5.00
N ARG A 386 -21.49 7.86 4.36
CA ARG A 386 -20.65 9.02 4.09
C ARG A 386 -20.29 9.71 5.41
N SER A 387 -19.00 9.93 5.64
CA SER A 387 -18.53 10.71 6.78
C SER A 387 -19.06 12.15 6.73
N THR A 388 -19.37 12.72 7.89
CA THR A 388 -19.86 14.09 8.03
C THR A 388 -18.82 15.11 7.55
N THR A 389 -19.30 16.27 7.14
CA THR A 389 -18.46 17.40 6.72
C THR A 389 -17.64 17.94 7.90
N GLY A 390 -16.45 18.44 7.58
CA GLY A 390 -15.51 19.05 8.52
C GLY A 390 -14.24 19.45 7.78
N ALA A 391 -13.44 20.35 8.35
CA ALA A 391 -12.22 20.87 7.69
C ALA A 391 -11.25 19.75 7.25
N SER A 392 -11.18 18.65 8.02
CA SER A 392 -10.42 17.46 7.63
C SER A 392 -11.00 16.77 6.39
N THR A 393 -12.33 16.66 6.30
CA THR A 393 -13.06 16.06 5.18
C THR A 393 -12.86 16.85 3.88
N ASP A 394 -12.76 18.19 3.93
CA ASP A 394 -12.51 19.01 2.74
C ASP A 394 -11.13 18.76 2.15
N VAL A 395 -10.14 18.53 3.02
CA VAL A 395 -8.74 18.31 2.60
C VAL A 395 -8.47 16.85 2.22
N ALA A 396 -8.96 15.92 3.04
CA ALA A 396 -8.72 14.47 2.91
C ALA A 396 -9.72 13.78 1.97
N GLY A 397 -10.92 14.32 1.83
CA GLY A 397 -12.08 13.68 1.21
C GLY A 397 -12.99 12.99 2.24
N HIS A 398 -14.17 12.59 1.78
CA HIS A 398 -15.13 11.80 2.54
C HIS A 398 -14.75 10.32 2.55
N ASP A 399 -15.19 9.66 3.61
CA ASP A 399 -15.11 8.21 3.73
C ASP A 399 -16.52 7.62 3.60
N ILE A 400 -16.62 6.43 3.01
CA ILE A 400 -17.82 5.59 3.05
C ILE A 400 -17.47 4.36 3.89
N VAL A 401 -18.14 4.18 5.03
CA VAL A 401 -17.93 3.02 5.90
C VAL A 401 -19.22 2.23 6.06
N VAL A 402 -19.16 0.93 5.77
CA VAL A 402 -20.27 0.00 5.95
C VAL A 402 -19.81 -1.15 6.85
N TYR A 403 -20.56 -1.40 7.92
CA TYR A 403 -20.26 -2.43 8.90
C TYR A 403 -21.14 -3.68 8.68
N GLY A 404 -20.57 -4.85 8.91
CA GLY A 404 -21.28 -6.10 9.08
C GLY A 404 -22.03 -6.16 10.42
N PRO A 405 -22.57 -7.33 10.78
CA PRO A 405 -23.11 -7.56 12.12
C PRO A 405 -21.99 -7.62 13.17
N SER A 406 -22.33 -7.23 14.40
CA SER A 406 -21.44 -7.36 15.55
C SER A 406 -21.25 -8.82 15.94
N HIS A 407 -20.04 -9.17 16.35
CA HIS A 407 -19.62 -10.50 16.77
C HIS A 407 -19.75 -11.60 15.70
N GLU A 408 -20.00 -11.22 14.44
CA GLU A 408 -20.01 -12.18 13.32
C GLU A 408 -18.59 -12.38 12.80
N GLU A 409 -17.95 -13.47 13.23
CA GLU A 409 -16.58 -13.79 12.82
C GLU A 409 -16.49 -14.31 11.38
N ASN A 410 -17.59 -14.83 10.81
CA ASN A 410 -17.62 -15.34 9.45
C ASN A 410 -17.67 -14.18 8.42
N PRO A 411 -16.62 -13.98 7.60
CA PRO A 411 -16.59 -12.90 6.62
C PRO A 411 -17.65 -13.06 5.53
N LEU A 412 -18.12 -14.27 5.23
CA LEU A 412 -19.18 -14.50 4.23
C LEU A 412 -20.50 -13.89 4.70
N ALA A 413 -20.97 -14.28 5.88
CA ALA A 413 -22.19 -13.75 6.48
C ALA A 413 -22.12 -12.22 6.64
N ALA A 414 -20.96 -11.71 7.08
CA ALA A 414 -20.76 -10.27 7.20
C ALA A 414 -20.72 -9.55 5.83
N CYS A 415 -20.10 -10.15 4.81
CA CYS A 415 -20.06 -9.60 3.45
C CYS A 415 -21.47 -9.52 2.86
N GLU A 416 -22.29 -10.55 3.00
CA GLU A 416 -23.69 -10.55 2.54
C GLU A 416 -24.49 -9.42 3.17
N VAL A 417 -24.32 -9.19 4.48
CA VAL A 417 -24.97 -8.08 5.19
C VAL A 417 -24.49 -6.72 4.66
N ILE A 418 -23.19 -6.56 4.41
CA ILE A 418 -22.63 -5.32 3.84
C ILE A 418 -23.17 -5.08 2.42
N VAL A 419 -23.20 -6.11 1.57
CA VAL A 419 -23.77 -6.07 0.21
C VAL A 419 -25.24 -5.68 0.27
N ARG A 420 -26.02 -6.27 1.19
CA ARG A 420 -27.44 -5.93 1.39
C ARG A 420 -27.62 -4.48 1.82
N LYS A 421 -26.80 -3.98 2.76
CA LYS A 421 -26.84 -2.58 3.22
C LYS A 421 -26.55 -1.59 2.08
N LEU A 422 -25.54 -1.88 1.25
CA LEU A 422 -25.22 -1.08 0.08
C LEU A 422 -26.40 -1.02 -0.90
N LYS A 423 -26.99 -2.19 -1.24
CA LYS A 423 -28.17 -2.27 -2.11
C LYS A 423 -29.39 -1.54 -1.54
N ALA A 424 -29.70 -1.73 -0.25
CA ALA A 424 -30.81 -1.06 0.43
C ALA A 424 -30.68 0.47 0.45
N SER A 425 -29.47 0.98 0.21
CA SER A 425 -29.20 2.42 0.11
C SER A 425 -29.19 2.94 -1.34
N GLY A 426 -29.66 2.12 -2.27
CA GLY A 426 -29.75 2.46 -3.69
C GLY A 426 -28.44 2.28 -4.47
N CYS A 427 -27.38 1.71 -3.88
CA CYS A 427 -26.19 1.37 -4.67
C CYS A 427 -26.52 0.20 -5.60
N GLU A 428 -26.29 0.37 -6.90
CA GLU A 428 -26.52 -0.66 -7.89
C GLU A 428 -25.34 -1.65 -7.90
N LEU A 429 -25.60 -2.94 -7.75
CA LEU A 429 -24.56 -3.96 -7.91
C LEU A 429 -24.39 -4.27 -9.41
N LEU A 430 -23.27 -3.83 -9.98
CA LEU A 430 -22.96 -3.96 -11.40
C LEU A 430 -22.42 -5.37 -11.74
N ALA A 431 -21.53 -5.89 -10.90
CA ALA A 431 -20.87 -7.17 -11.14
C ALA A 431 -20.40 -7.87 -9.87
N THR A 432 -20.25 -9.19 -9.97
CA THR A 432 -19.54 -10.04 -9.01
C THR A 432 -18.46 -10.84 -9.73
N VAL A 433 -17.26 -10.89 -9.16
CA VAL A 433 -16.13 -11.66 -9.69
C VAL A 433 -15.71 -12.67 -8.63
N SER A 434 -15.86 -13.96 -8.92
CA SER A 434 -15.38 -15.05 -8.06
C SER A 434 -13.88 -15.29 -8.28
N TRP A 435 -13.16 -15.67 -7.21
CA TRP A 435 -11.71 -15.91 -7.26
C TRP A 435 -11.30 -17.19 -7.96
#